data_AF-A0A4V2A4F6-F1
#
_entry.id   AF-A0A4V2A4F6-F1
#
_cell.length_a   1.000
_cell.length_b   1.000
_cell.length_c   1.000
_cell.angle_alpha   90.00
_cell.angle_beta   90.00
_cell.angle_gamma   90.00
#
_symmetry.space_group_name_H-M   'P 1'
#
loop_
_entity.id
_entity.type
_entity.pdbx_description
1 polymer ?
#
loop_
_entity_poly.entity_id
_entity_poly.type
_entity_poly.pdbx_seq_one_letter_code
_entity_poly.pdbx_strand_id
1 'polypeptide(L)'
;MRKIYLTLLSVSAILLGSLQLSAQVSRYAFTPASGTYAPVTGGVVSSITTDDGTQEVPIGFAFNFGGVAYSYAVISANGAIKLGQTAGTTFGASWTNVLSNTSANPVIAPLWDDNNASGATITYITEGAAPSRTFSVEWKNLHLGGAGSATSPLGTFKVKITETSNNIEFSYGNIAALTASTFSVGVVDLSSFVSITPGAPATASSSTAANGLSSAANLPSGTVYTLALPACDPGSVVAGATASSLPSACAGAAITLSVTGGTAVSTGLTYQWETSPDGTAWTPVSGATNPTYTVIQLVPTQYRRSITCGATTVYSTAVSVTQNPVIDCYCDEELTADPSSEDIITNFTITAANGTSFSQSSTTSPTNYTRYQNTPFDISRQTTVTIAITVGPDFSWGQHSAAWVDFNRDNIFDENENVALSEDPSDGETTLTYTFNVPATAVLGNTRIRIRGGSDDGSAYTADGACIPTDYGETEDYIVNIVPAPSCITPTGAVFSALTTTTA
;
A
#
# COMPACT_ATOMS: atom_id res chain seq x y z
N MET A 1 -16.43 20.91 33.72
CA MET A 1 -15.36 20.96 32.70
C MET A 1 -15.29 19.60 32.03
N ARG A 2 -16.02 19.42 30.92
CA ARG A 2 -16.00 18.20 30.10
C ARG A 2 -14.71 18.23 29.27
N LYS A 3 -13.81 17.29 29.51
CA LYS A 3 -12.68 17.03 28.61
C LYS A 3 -13.20 16.15 27.48
N ILE A 4 -13.40 16.76 26.32
CA ILE A 4 -13.60 16.04 25.06
C ILE A 4 -12.22 15.51 24.70
N TYR A 5 -12.01 14.20 24.89
CA TYR A 5 -10.86 13.52 24.32
C TYR A 5 -11.21 13.23 22.85
N LEU A 6 -10.68 14.05 21.94
CA LEU A 6 -10.53 13.64 20.55
C LEU A 6 -9.46 12.53 20.57
N THR A 7 -9.88 11.27 20.60
CA THR A 7 -9.02 10.17 20.21
C THR A 7 -8.72 10.38 18.73
N LEU A 8 -7.49 10.82 18.43
CA LEU A 8 -6.92 10.64 17.10
C LEU A 8 -6.99 9.14 16.82
N LEU A 9 -7.86 8.73 15.89
CA LEU A 9 -7.60 7.52 15.13
C LEU A 9 -6.22 7.76 14.50
N SER A 10 -5.18 7.14 15.05
CA SER A 10 -3.98 6.87 14.29
C SER A 10 -4.43 5.95 13.15
N VAL A 11 -4.80 6.56 12.03
CA VAL A 11 -4.74 5.92 10.73
C VAL A 11 -3.29 5.53 10.60
N SER A 12 -2.95 4.31 11.01
CA SER A 12 -1.77 3.65 10.50
C SER A 12 -1.91 3.80 8.99
N ALA A 13 -1.02 4.61 8.43
CA ALA A 13 -0.83 4.67 7.00
C ALA A 13 -0.41 3.27 6.60
N ILE A 14 -1.39 2.41 6.35
CA ILE A 14 -1.20 1.28 5.49
C ILE A 14 -0.91 1.94 4.15
N LEU A 15 0.39 2.17 3.94
CA LEU A 15 1.00 2.33 2.64
C LEU A 15 0.84 0.98 1.96
N LEU A 16 -0.40 0.57 1.67
CA LEU A 16 -0.72 -0.43 0.67
C LEU A 16 -0.36 0.27 -0.63
N GLY A 17 0.93 0.24 -0.92
CA GLY A 17 1.45 0.53 -2.23
C GLY A 17 0.75 -0.43 -3.18
N SER A 18 -0.35 0.01 -3.77
CA SER A 18 -0.71 -0.41 -5.11
C SER A 18 0.32 0.19 -6.08
N LEU A 19 1.60 -0.09 -5.85
CA LEU A 19 2.63 0.05 -6.86
C LEU A 19 2.41 -1.16 -7.77
N GLN A 20 1.43 -1.06 -8.67
CA GLN A 20 1.74 -1.52 -10.00
C GLN A 20 2.99 -0.73 -10.39
N LEU A 21 4.15 -1.36 -10.21
CA LEU A 21 5.40 -1.00 -10.83
C LEU A 21 5.12 -0.99 -12.33
N SER A 22 4.67 0.16 -12.82
CA SER A 22 4.38 0.34 -14.22
C SER A 22 5.72 0.51 -14.89
N ALA A 23 6.06 -0.40 -15.81
CA ALA A 23 7.20 -0.25 -16.70
C ALA A 23 6.91 0.86 -17.74
N GLN A 24 6.54 2.06 -17.26
CA GLN A 24 6.29 3.25 -18.07
C GLN A 24 7.60 3.68 -18.72
N VAL A 25 8.72 3.63 -18.00
CA VAL A 25 9.99 4.16 -18.50
C VAL A 25 10.49 3.40 -19.73
N SER A 26 10.43 2.06 -19.73
CA SER A 26 10.82 1.25 -20.90
C SER A 26 10.00 1.53 -22.16
N ARG A 27 8.91 2.30 -22.07
CA ARG A 27 8.07 2.71 -23.21
C ARG A 27 8.40 4.08 -23.78
N TYR A 28 9.31 4.84 -23.17
CA TYR A 28 9.76 6.09 -23.77
C TYR A 28 10.36 5.82 -25.16
N ALA A 29 9.79 6.45 -26.18
CA ALA A 29 10.38 6.48 -27.50
C ALA A 29 11.58 7.41 -27.47
N PHE A 30 12.71 6.92 -27.98
CA PHE A 30 13.95 7.67 -28.10
C PHE A 30 14.05 8.35 -29.47
N THR A 31 14.32 9.65 -29.49
CA THR A 31 14.54 10.43 -30.71
C THR A 31 15.80 11.30 -30.57
N PRO A 32 16.88 11.02 -31.32
CA PRO A 32 18.03 11.90 -31.38
C PRO A 32 17.80 13.05 -32.38
N ALA A 33 18.30 14.23 -32.06
CA ALA A 33 18.29 15.41 -32.91
C ALA A 33 19.58 16.21 -32.76
N SER A 34 19.81 17.13 -33.69
CA SER A 34 20.87 18.13 -33.62
C SER A 34 20.27 19.54 -33.65
N GLY A 35 20.91 20.47 -32.96
CA GLY A 35 20.46 21.84 -32.83
C GLY A 35 21.54 22.74 -32.25
N THR A 36 21.14 23.87 -31.67
CA THR A 36 22.04 24.77 -30.96
C THR A 36 21.83 24.60 -29.46
N TYR A 37 22.92 24.43 -28.71
CA TYR A 37 22.84 24.37 -27.26
C TYR A 37 22.46 25.75 -26.69
N ALA A 38 21.36 25.79 -25.92
CA ALA A 38 20.88 26.98 -25.24
C ALA A 38 21.07 26.83 -23.72
N PRO A 39 21.89 27.68 -23.09
CA PRO A 39 22.10 27.62 -21.65
C PRO A 39 20.87 28.07 -20.84
N VAL A 40 20.76 27.63 -19.59
CA VAL A 40 19.74 28.12 -18.65
C VAL A 40 19.98 29.61 -18.35
N THR A 41 18.92 30.41 -18.36
CA THR A 41 18.96 31.84 -18.06
C THR A 41 18.03 32.15 -16.89
N GLY A 42 18.45 32.96 -15.91
CA GLY A 42 17.58 33.45 -14.82
C GLY A 42 17.23 32.43 -13.71
N GLY A 43 17.86 31.25 -13.70
CA GLY A 43 17.62 30.19 -12.71
C GLY A 43 18.36 30.39 -11.37
N VAL A 44 18.21 29.40 -10.48
CA VAL A 44 18.88 29.35 -9.18
C VAL A 44 20.18 28.56 -9.30
N VAL A 45 21.28 29.16 -8.86
CA VAL A 45 22.57 28.46 -8.76
C VAL A 45 22.56 27.54 -7.55
N SER A 46 22.88 26.27 -7.78
CA SER A 46 22.98 25.24 -6.74
C SER A 46 24.14 25.50 -5.78
N SER A 47 24.02 24.98 -4.56
CA SER A 47 25.10 24.98 -3.56
C SER A 47 26.17 23.91 -3.79
N ILE A 48 26.01 23.04 -4.80
CA ILE A 48 26.94 21.96 -5.11
C ILE A 48 28.22 22.53 -5.75
N THR A 49 29.36 22.37 -5.09
CA THR A 49 30.66 22.93 -5.54
C THR A 49 31.82 21.95 -5.51
N THR A 50 31.59 20.71 -5.08
CA THR A 50 32.61 19.67 -4.93
C THR A 50 32.14 18.34 -5.49
N ASP A 51 33.03 17.36 -5.42
CA ASP A 51 32.70 15.95 -5.56
C ASP A 51 31.57 15.52 -4.62
N ASP A 52 30.77 14.55 -5.06
CA ASP A 52 29.64 13.92 -4.33
C ASP A 52 28.58 14.87 -3.74
N GLY A 53 28.63 16.16 -4.08
CA GLY A 53 27.68 17.14 -3.59
C GLY A 53 26.29 16.87 -4.15
N THR A 54 25.27 16.98 -3.30
CA THR A 54 23.86 16.86 -3.71
C THR A 54 23.03 18.03 -3.16
N GLN A 55 21.91 18.31 -3.82
CA GLN A 55 20.93 19.29 -3.36
C GLN A 55 19.52 18.88 -3.76
N GLU A 56 18.63 18.75 -2.77
CA GLU A 56 17.20 18.61 -3.03
C GLU A 56 16.59 19.97 -3.41
N VAL A 57 15.77 19.96 -4.45
CA VAL A 57 15.04 21.13 -4.95
C VAL A 57 13.60 20.75 -5.33
N PRO A 58 12.64 21.68 -5.23
CA PRO A 58 11.30 21.46 -5.76
C PRO A 58 11.31 21.49 -7.30
N ILE A 59 10.60 20.56 -7.94
CA ILE A 59 10.36 20.54 -9.40
C ILE A 59 9.35 21.62 -9.80
N GLY A 60 8.48 22.02 -8.86
CA GLY A 60 7.42 23.01 -9.09
C GLY A 60 6.13 22.43 -9.69
N PHE A 61 6.12 21.16 -10.12
CA PHE A 61 4.95 20.41 -10.56
C PHE A 61 5.14 18.92 -10.28
N ALA A 62 4.03 18.15 -10.36
CA ALA A 62 4.07 16.70 -10.26
C ALA A 62 4.47 16.08 -11.61
N PHE A 63 5.66 15.50 -11.68
CA PHE A 63 6.18 14.78 -12.85
C PHE A 63 5.88 13.28 -12.70
N ASN A 64 5.13 12.70 -13.65
CA ASN A 64 4.76 11.28 -13.60
C ASN A 64 5.79 10.40 -14.29
N PHE A 65 6.44 9.53 -13.51
CA PHE A 65 7.54 8.69 -13.96
C PHE A 65 7.42 7.29 -13.31
N GLY A 66 7.44 6.22 -14.11
CA GLY A 66 7.19 4.86 -13.60
C GLY A 66 5.80 4.66 -12.98
N GLY A 67 4.80 5.46 -13.35
CA GLY A 67 3.46 5.46 -12.74
C GLY A 67 3.37 6.20 -11.40
N VAL A 68 4.43 6.85 -10.94
CA VAL A 68 4.49 7.58 -9.66
C VAL A 68 4.67 9.08 -9.92
N ALA A 69 4.00 9.91 -9.14
CA ALA A 69 4.09 11.36 -9.22
C ALA A 69 5.22 11.90 -8.31
N TYR A 70 6.19 12.60 -8.89
CA TYR A 70 7.33 13.18 -8.17
C TYR A 70 7.29 14.71 -8.22
N SER A 71 7.48 15.36 -7.06
CA SER A 71 7.44 16.83 -6.94
C SER A 71 8.78 17.44 -6.52
N TYR A 72 9.76 16.59 -6.21
CA TYR A 72 11.11 16.98 -5.79
C TYR A 72 12.16 16.26 -6.65
N ALA A 73 13.33 16.89 -6.78
CA ALA A 73 14.48 16.30 -7.42
C ALA A 73 15.72 16.55 -6.54
N VAL A 74 16.54 15.52 -6.35
CA VAL A 74 17.87 15.64 -5.75
C VAL A 74 18.87 15.72 -6.89
N ILE A 75 19.45 16.90 -7.08
CA ILE A 75 20.50 17.16 -8.06
C ILE A 75 21.81 16.63 -7.49
N SER A 76 22.62 15.96 -8.32
CA SER A 76 23.95 15.47 -7.94
C SER A 76 25.05 16.11 -8.77
N ALA A 77 26.23 16.30 -8.14
CA ALA A 77 27.49 16.59 -8.82
C ALA A 77 27.79 15.54 -9.90
N ASN A 78 27.33 14.31 -9.71
CA ASN A 78 27.53 13.16 -10.59
C ASN A 78 26.70 13.19 -11.88
N GLY A 79 26.11 14.33 -12.27
CA GLY A 79 25.46 14.51 -13.58
C GLY A 79 24.13 13.76 -13.73
N ALA A 80 23.42 13.56 -12.61
CA ALA A 80 22.12 12.91 -12.54
C ALA A 80 21.18 13.64 -11.55
N ILE A 81 19.87 13.36 -11.69
CA ILE A 81 18.87 13.71 -10.68
C ILE A 81 18.14 12.46 -10.19
N LYS A 82 17.87 12.37 -8.89
CA LYS A 82 16.94 11.38 -8.32
C LYS A 82 15.60 12.05 -8.02
N LEU A 83 14.49 11.42 -8.38
CA LEU A 83 13.16 12.00 -8.16
C LEU A 83 12.60 11.61 -6.78
N GLY A 84 11.89 12.56 -6.16
CA GLY A 84 11.32 12.48 -4.82
C GLY A 84 9.83 12.82 -4.79
N GLN A 85 9.02 12.01 -4.12
CA GLN A 85 7.57 12.27 -3.97
C GLN A 85 7.33 13.42 -3.00
N THR A 86 8.09 13.42 -1.90
CA THR A 86 8.08 14.42 -0.84
C THR A 86 9.48 14.97 -0.58
N ALA A 87 9.56 16.10 0.11
CA ALA A 87 10.83 16.60 0.64
C ALA A 87 11.51 15.58 1.55
N GLY A 88 12.83 15.68 1.68
CA GLY A 88 13.66 14.73 2.43
C GLY A 88 14.11 13.53 1.61
N THR A 89 13.98 13.57 0.28
CA THR A 89 14.53 12.55 -0.61
C THR A 89 16.05 12.62 -0.55
N THR A 90 16.69 11.46 -0.37
CA THR A 90 18.15 11.35 -0.39
C THR A 90 18.60 10.67 -1.68
N PHE A 91 19.67 11.20 -2.24
CA PHE A 91 20.44 10.52 -3.28
C PHE A 91 21.84 10.37 -2.70
N GLY A 92 22.25 9.13 -2.39
CA GLY A 92 23.58 8.88 -1.86
C GLY A 92 24.67 9.43 -2.78
N ALA A 93 25.91 9.46 -2.32
CA ALA A 93 27.12 9.73 -3.11
C ALA A 93 27.32 8.64 -4.19
N SER A 94 26.33 8.46 -5.07
CA SER A 94 26.19 7.30 -5.92
C SER A 94 27.02 7.54 -7.17
N TRP A 95 28.33 7.38 -7.05
CA TRP A 95 29.28 7.37 -8.17
C TRP A 95 29.03 6.21 -9.14
N THR A 96 28.30 5.16 -8.71
CA THR A 96 28.05 3.99 -9.54
C THR A 96 26.87 4.22 -10.49
N ASN A 97 27.20 4.50 -11.75
CA ASN A 97 26.27 4.79 -12.83
C ASN A 97 25.59 3.52 -13.38
N VAL A 98 24.65 2.94 -12.62
CA VAL A 98 23.99 1.66 -12.96
C VAL A 98 22.52 1.86 -13.32
N LEU A 99 22.24 2.14 -14.60
CA LEU A 99 20.87 2.38 -15.09
C LEU A 99 19.93 1.17 -14.99
N SER A 100 20.44 -0.03 -14.76
CA SER A 100 19.61 -1.24 -14.58
C SER A 100 19.33 -1.60 -13.12
N ASN A 101 19.94 -0.91 -12.15
CA ASN A 101 19.77 -1.24 -10.74
C ASN A 101 18.54 -0.53 -10.16
N THR A 102 17.47 -1.30 -9.87
CA THR A 102 16.21 -0.78 -9.33
C THR A 102 16.27 -0.26 -7.89
N SER A 103 17.30 -0.61 -7.12
CA SER A 103 17.41 -0.25 -5.70
C SER A 103 17.80 1.21 -5.43
N ALA A 104 18.38 1.93 -6.41
CA ALA A 104 18.81 3.33 -6.27
C ALA A 104 17.87 4.35 -6.95
N ASN A 105 16.74 3.90 -7.48
CA ASN A 105 15.86 4.63 -8.39
C ASN A 105 14.74 5.39 -7.67
N PRO A 106 13.97 6.26 -8.37
CA PRO A 106 14.07 6.68 -9.79
C PRO A 106 15.21 7.68 -10.06
N VAL A 107 15.92 7.50 -11.19
CA VAL A 107 17.02 8.38 -11.62
C VAL A 107 16.85 8.82 -13.09
N ILE A 108 17.16 10.09 -13.36
CA ILE A 108 17.31 10.65 -14.71
C ILE A 108 18.77 11.10 -14.86
N ALA A 109 19.48 10.49 -15.80
CA ALA A 109 20.92 10.57 -15.97
C ALA A 109 21.27 11.10 -17.38
N PRO A 110 21.38 12.42 -17.58
CA PRO A 110 21.85 12.98 -18.85
C PRO A 110 23.33 12.64 -19.12
N LEU A 111 24.17 12.55 -18.08
CA LEU A 111 25.57 12.13 -18.18
C LEU A 111 26.08 11.71 -16.78
N TRP A 112 25.64 10.54 -16.32
CA TRP A 112 25.94 10.06 -14.97
C TRP A 112 27.27 9.35 -14.92
N ASP A 113 28.20 9.86 -14.11
CA ASP A 113 29.50 9.26 -13.79
C ASP A 113 29.97 9.83 -12.44
N ASP A 114 31.14 9.40 -11.96
CA ASP A 114 31.80 9.97 -10.78
C ASP A 114 32.44 11.34 -11.10
N ASN A 115 31.61 12.38 -11.15
CA ASN A 115 31.93 13.73 -11.64
C ASN A 115 32.17 14.72 -10.49
N ASN A 116 32.86 15.83 -10.75
CA ASN A 116 33.18 16.84 -9.73
C ASN A 116 32.73 18.26 -10.12
N ALA A 117 32.08 18.96 -9.18
CA ALA A 117 31.55 20.32 -9.39
C ALA A 117 32.52 21.47 -9.06
N SER A 118 33.79 21.18 -8.75
CA SER A 118 34.81 22.20 -8.50
C SER A 118 34.94 23.15 -9.69
N GLY A 119 34.69 24.45 -9.48
CA GLY A 119 34.72 25.45 -10.55
C GLY A 119 33.60 25.35 -11.60
N ALA A 120 32.70 24.37 -11.48
CA ALA A 120 31.51 24.24 -12.29
C ALA A 120 30.40 25.19 -11.81
N THR A 121 29.35 25.36 -12.61
CA THR A 121 28.12 26.02 -12.17
C THR A 121 26.94 25.11 -12.49
N ILE A 122 26.22 24.68 -11.45
CA ILE A 122 24.99 23.93 -11.61
C ILE A 122 23.81 24.87 -11.38
N THR A 123 22.91 24.98 -12.35
CA THR A 123 21.76 25.91 -12.30
C THR A 123 20.47 25.14 -12.55
N TYR A 124 19.43 25.39 -11.77
CA TYR A 124 18.11 24.83 -11.99
C TYR A 124 17.04 25.91 -12.11
N ILE A 125 15.97 25.63 -12.85
CA ILE A 125 14.86 26.56 -13.03
C ILE A 125 13.56 25.80 -13.30
N THR A 126 12.45 26.33 -12.79
CA THR A 126 11.10 25.96 -13.23
C THR A 126 10.50 27.13 -13.98
N GLU A 127 10.03 26.91 -15.20
CA GLU A 127 9.52 27.95 -16.09
C GLU A 127 8.15 27.58 -16.66
N GLY A 128 7.46 28.58 -17.22
CA GLY A 128 6.15 28.44 -17.83
C GLY A 128 5.00 28.56 -16.84
N ALA A 129 3.80 28.18 -17.31
CA ALA A 129 2.58 28.18 -16.51
C ALA A 129 1.92 26.80 -16.59
N ALA A 130 1.21 26.40 -15.52
CA ALA A 130 0.48 25.15 -15.52
C ALA A 130 -0.58 25.13 -16.64
N PRO A 131 -0.82 23.98 -17.30
CA PRO A 131 -0.25 22.64 -17.07
C PRO A 131 0.94 22.32 -18.01
N SER A 132 1.74 23.32 -18.41
CA SER A 132 2.83 23.15 -19.39
C SER A 132 4.14 23.74 -18.90
N ARG A 133 4.43 23.59 -17.60
CA ARG A 133 5.71 23.99 -17.01
C ARG A 133 6.85 23.08 -17.43
N THR A 134 8.07 23.58 -17.35
CA THR A 134 9.30 22.79 -17.50
C THR A 134 10.21 22.99 -16.31
N PHE A 135 10.86 21.91 -15.86
CA PHE A 135 11.94 21.96 -14.90
C PHE A 135 13.24 21.57 -15.59
N SER A 136 14.25 22.42 -15.50
CA SER A 136 15.57 22.18 -16.11
C SER A 136 16.69 22.22 -15.07
N VAL A 137 17.70 21.39 -15.27
CA VAL A 137 18.97 21.43 -14.53
C VAL A 137 20.12 21.41 -15.52
N GLU A 138 20.97 22.43 -15.47
CA GLU A 138 22.19 22.56 -16.26
C GLU A 138 23.42 22.32 -15.37
N TRP A 139 24.34 21.49 -15.84
CA TRP A 139 25.69 21.38 -15.33
C TRP A 139 26.61 22.05 -16.34
N LYS A 140 27.16 23.21 -15.99
CA LYS A 140 28.05 23.99 -16.84
C LYS A 140 29.49 23.84 -16.37
N ASN A 141 30.38 23.45 -17.29
CA ASN A 141 31.79 23.18 -17.02
C ASN A 141 32.02 22.21 -15.85
N LEU A 142 31.28 21.11 -15.83
CA LEU A 142 31.45 20.03 -14.85
C LEU A 142 32.69 19.20 -15.18
N HIS A 143 33.50 18.82 -14.18
CA HIS A 143 34.59 17.85 -14.39
C HIS A 143 34.02 16.45 -14.54
N LEU A 144 34.31 15.79 -15.67
CA LEU A 144 33.66 14.54 -16.06
C LEU A 144 34.51 13.31 -15.71
N GLY A 145 33.98 12.45 -14.85
CA GLY A 145 34.59 11.17 -14.46
C GLY A 145 35.95 11.31 -13.77
N GLY A 146 36.77 10.26 -13.89
CA GLY A 146 38.10 10.23 -13.30
C GLY A 146 38.08 10.08 -11.78
N ALA A 147 37.11 9.33 -11.26
CA ALA A 147 36.90 9.07 -9.84
C ALA A 147 36.75 10.36 -9.01
N GLY A 148 35.84 11.25 -9.43
CA GLY A 148 35.59 12.51 -8.73
C GLY A 148 36.70 13.56 -8.90
N SER A 149 37.54 13.46 -9.94
CA SER A 149 38.70 14.36 -10.10
C SER A 149 38.31 15.78 -10.54
N ALA A 150 38.77 16.77 -9.78
CA ALA A 150 38.64 18.20 -10.09
C ALA A 150 39.58 18.69 -11.22
N THR A 151 40.25 17.79 -11.93
CA THR A 151 41.08 18.12 -13.11
C THR A 151 40.68 17.33 -14.35
N SER A 152 39.58 16.56 -14.27
CA SER A 152 39.04 15.82 -15.40
C SER A 152 38.54 16.75 -16.52
N PRO A 153 38.38 16.23 -17.76
CA PRO A 153 37.81 16.99 -18.87
C PRO A 153 36.47 17.63 -18.53
N LEU A 154 36.19 18.79 -19.11
CA LEU A 154 34.99 19.57 -18.80
C LEU A 154 33.80 19.24 -19.71
N GLY A 155 32.60 19.23 -19.14
CA GLY A 155 31.34 19.06 -19.85
C GLY A 155 30.33 20.14 -19.54
N THR A 156 29.52 20.48 -20.53
CA THR A 156 28.30 21.28 -20.33
C THR A 156 27.10 20.54 -20.91
N PHE A 157 26.10 20.26 -20.09
CA PHE A 157 24.89 19.55 -20.49
C PHE A 157 23.70 19.94 -19.60
N LYS A 158 22.50 19.59 -20.05
CA LYS A 158 21.25 19.94 -19.37
C LYS A 158 20.22 18.83 -19.50
N VAL A 159 19.45 18.62 -18.44
CA VAL A 159 18.18 17.89 -18.49
C VAL A 159 17.01 18.86 -18.41
N LYS A 160 15.94 18.57 -19.14
CA LYS A 160 14.65 19.25 -19.05
C LYS A 160 13.54 18.21 -18.95
N ILE A 161 12.67 18.34 -17.95
CA ILE A 161 11.44 17.55 -17.82
C ILE A 161 10.22 18.47 -18.00
N THR A 162 9.16 17.95 -18.61
CA THR A 162 7.96 18.75 -18.98
C THR A 162 6.72 18.23 -18.27
N GLU A 163 5.93 19.16 -17.72
CA GLU A 163 4.65 18.89 -17.07
C GLU A 163 3.64 18.27 -18.06
N THR A 164 2.82 17.34 -17.57
CA THR A 164 1.75 16.63 -18.30
C THR A 164 2.21 15.68 -19.42
N SER A 165 3.11 16.10 -20.32
CA SER A 165 3.64 15.23 -21.37
C SER A 165 4.61 14.18 -20.82
N ASN A 166 5.20 14.46 -19.65
CA ASN A 166 6.28 13.68 -19.03
C ASN A 166 7.52 13.53 -19.94
N ASN A 167 7.69 14.40 -20.93
CA ASN A 167 8.86 14.35 -21.81
C ASN A 167 10.14 14.67 -21.03
N ILE A 168 11.21 13.93 -21.35
CA ILE A 168 12.56 14.13 -20.82
C ILE A 168 13.47 14.46 -22.00
N GLU A 169 14.22 15.55 -21.89
CA GLU A 169 15.16 15.99 -22.91
C GLU A 169 16.55 16.16 -22.30
N PHE A 170 17.56 15.58 -22.94
CA PHE A 170 18.97 15.84 -22.67
C PHE A 170 19.54 16.70 -23.78
N SER A 171 20.20 17.80 -23.43
CA SER A 171 20.86 18.70 -24.38
C SER A 171 22.33 18.84 -24.02
N TYR A 172 23.21 18.71 -25.00
CA TYR A 172 24.66 18.75 -24.80
C TYR A 172 25.27 19.99 -25.44
N GLY A 173 26.03 20.74 -24.64
CA GLY A 173 26.93 21.80 -25.10
C GLY A 173 28.29 21.21 -25.43
N ASN A 174 29.36 21.94 -25.10
CA ASN A 174 30.70 21.40 -25.28
C ASN A 174 30.96 20.26 -24.27
N ILE A 175 31.20 19.05 -24.76
CA ILE A 175 31.69 17.92 -23.99
C ILE A 175 33.13 17.63 -24.45
N ALA A 176 34.10 17.89 -23.57
CA ALA A 176 35.49 17.59 -23.86
C ALA A 176 35.70 16.08 -24.02
N ALA A 177 36.74 15.68 -24.75
CA ALA A 177 37.08 14.28 -24.95
C ALA A 177 37.28 13.59 -23.59
N LEU A 178 36.49 12.56 -23.34
CA LEU A 178 36.55 11.77 -22.12
C LEU A 178 37.77 10.85 -22.19
N THR A 179 38.65 10.92 -21.18
CA THR A 179 39.93 10.20 -21.16
C THR A 179 39.90 8.96 -20.25
N ALA A 180 38.87 8.80 -19.41
CA ALA A 180 38.72 7.68 -18.47
C ALA A 180 37.27 7.53 -17.92
N SER A 181 36.24 7.67 -18.75
CA SER A 181 34.85 7.65 -18.27
C SER A 181 34.22 6.26 -18.34
N THR A 182 33.34 5.98 -17.37
CA THR A 182 32.42 4.84 -17.37
C THR A 182 30.97 5.28 -17.52
N PHE A 183 30.70 6.54 -17.88
CA PHE A 183 29.37 7.16 -17.80
C PHE A 183 28.18 6.37 -18.37
N SER A 184 27.00 6.79 -17.92
CA SER A 184 25.70 6.36 -18.44
C SER A 184 24.84 7.52 -18.88
N VAL A 185 24.04 7.28 -19.90
CA VAL A 185 23.00 8.20 -20.36
C VAL A 185 21.69 7.45 -20.38
N GLY A 186 20.65 7.98 -19.77
CA GLY A 186 19.35 7.34 -19.75
C GLY A 186 18.51 7.69 -18.55
N VAL A 187 17.50 6.86 -18.32
CA VAL A 187 16.48 7.05 -17.29
C VAL A 187 16.10 5.70 -16.72
N VAL A 188 15.72 5.68 -15.45
CA VAL A 188 15.32 4.44 -14.79
C VAL A 188 14.31 4.71 -13.67
N ASP A 189 13.18 4.00 -13.72
CA ASP A 189 12.18 3.97 -12.64
C ASP A 189 12.43 2.78 -11.68
N LEU A 190 11.46 2.49 -10.82
CA LEU A 190 11.56 1.41 -9.83
C LEU A 190 11.50 -0.01 -10.45
N SER A 191 11.22 -0.13 -11.75
CA SER A 191 10.87 -1.38 -12.44
C SER A 191 11.51 -1.58 -13.81
N SER A 192 11.93 -0.49 -14.46
CA SER A 192 12.32 -0.47 -15.86
C SER A 192 13.23 0.71 -16.17
N PHE A 193 13.99 0.61 -17.26
CA PHE A 193 14.93 1.65 -17.69
C PHE A 193 14.89 1.88 -19.19
N VAL A 194 15.48 2.99 -19.62
CA VAL A 194 15.94 3.22 -20.98
C VAL A 194 17.38 3.74 -20.90
N SER A 195 18.31 2.96 -21.44
CA SER A 195 19.72 3.31 -21.57
C SER A 195 19.98 3.79 -22.98
N ILE A 196 20.67 4.90 -23.11
CA ILE A 196 21.07 5.50 -24.39
C ILE A 196 22.56 5.23 -24.62
N THR A 197 22.90 4.76 -25.82
CA THR A 197 24.27 4.64 -26.29
C THR A 197 24.52 5.72 -27.35
N PRO A 198 25.31 6.77 -27.03
CA PRO A 198 25.69 7.79 -28.01
C PRO A 198 26.42 7.17 -29.21
N GLY A 199 26.04 7.57 -30.41
CA GLY A 199 26.55 7.00 -31.66
C GLY A 199 26.16 7.82 -32.89
N ALA A 200 26.62 7.37 -34.05
CA ALA A 200 26.16 7.85 -35.36
C ALA A 200 25.67 6.64 -36.18
N PRO A 201 24.43 6.15 -35.98
CA PRO A 201 23.36 6.74 -35.15
C PRO A 201 23.45 6.37 -33.67
N ALA A 202 22.87 7.22 -32.81
CA ALA A 202 22.66 6.91 -31.40
C ALA A 202 21.51 5.90 -31.25
N THR A 203 21.57 5.07 -30.21
CA THR A 203 20.56 4.02 -29.95
C THR A 203 20.08 4.07 -28.51
N ALA A 204 18.93 3.44 -28.23
CA ALA A 204 18.41 3.25 -26.89
C ALA A 204 17.98 1.79 -26.67
N SER A 205 18.08 1.31 -25.43
CA SER A 205 17.70 -0.04 -25.03
C SER A 205 17.04 -0.04 -23.65
N SER A 206 15.95 -0.79 -23.52
CA SER A 206 15.27 -1.05 -22.24
C SER A 206 15.57 -2.45 -21.68
N SER A 207 16.48 -3.19 -22.32
CA SER A 207 16.85 -4.56 -21.93
C SER A 207 18.34 -4.70 -21.59
N THR A 208 19.18 -3.79 -22.08
CA THR A 208 20.63 -3.81 -21.85
C THR A 208 21.10 -2.41 -21.50
N ALA A 209 21.62 -2.24 -20.29
CA ALA A 209 22.14 -0.96 -19.83
C ALA A 209 23.60 -0.77 -20.26
N ALA A 210 23.91 0.42 -20.79
CA ALA A 210 25.24 0.86 -21.18
C ALA A 210 25.87 1.66 -20.02
N ASN A 211 26.40 0.93 -19.03
CA ASN A 211 26.91 1.50 -17.77
C ASN A 211 28.42 1.82 -17.79
N GLY A 212 29.03 1.92 -18.98
CA GLY A 212 30.48 1.94 -19.14
C GLY A 212 30.93 2.71 -20.37
N LEU A 213 30.21 3.77 -20.74
CA LEU A 213 30.51 4.52 -21.96
C LEU A 213 31.82 5.31 -21.76
N SER A 214 32.74 5.19 -22.72
CA SER A 214 34.10 5.71 -22.59
C SER A 214 34.47 6.77 -23.63
N SER A 215 33.53 7.18 -24.47
CA SER A 215 33.78 8.15 -25.55
C SER A 215 32.66 9.17 -25.67
N ALA A 216 33.06 10.45 -25.65
CA ALA A 216 32.20 11.59 -25.98
C ALA A 216 32.23 11.97 -27.46
N ALA A 217 32.95 11.24 -28.32
CA ALA A 217 33.05 11.56 -29.75
C ALA A 217 31.67 11.61 -30.45
N ASN A 218 30.67 10.96 -29.86
CA ASN A 218 29.29 10.92 -30.36
C ASN A 218 28.32 11.80 -29.53
N LEU A 219 28.84 12.75 -28.75
CA LEU A 219 28.08 13.80 -28.07
C LEU A 219 28.58 15.20 -28.49
N PRO A 220 28.59 15.55 -29.79
CA PRO A 220 28.97 16.88 -30.21
C PRO A 220 28.02 17.94 -29.63
N SER A 221 28.54 19.17 -29.49
CA SER A 221 27.73 20.31 -29.08
C SER A 221 26.53 20.49 -30.00
N GLY A 222 25.36 20.65 -29.41
CA GLY A 222 24.08 20.73 -30.13
C GLY A 222 23.32 19.41 -30.22
N THR A 223 23.88 18.28 -29.76
CA THR A 223 23.12 17.02 -29.66
C THR A 223 21.97 17.16 -28.67
N VAL A 224 20.80 16.67 -29.06
CA VAL A 224 19.59 16.61 -28.23
C VAL A 224 19.03 15.19 -28.26
N TYR A 225 18.76 14.63 -27.09
CA TYR A 225 18.08 13.34 -26.93
C TYR A 225 16.74 13.57 -26.27
N THR A 226 15.67 13.14 -26.95
CA THR A 226 14.31 13.21 -26.42
C THR A 226 13.83 11.81 -26.09
N LEU A 227 13.32 11.66 -24.87
CA LEU A 227 12.55 10.52 -24.41
C LEU A 227 11.11 11.01 -24.20
N ALA A 228 10.21 10.60 -25.09
CA ALA A 228 8.79 10.97 -25.02
C ALA A 228 7.93 9.70 -25.02
N LEU A 229 6.87 9.70 -24.22
CA LEU A 229 5.87 8.63 -24.33
C LEU A 229 5.21 8.73 -25.72
N PRO A 230 4.94 7.59 -26.39
CA PRO A 230 4.21 7.62 -27.65
C PRO A 230 2.86 8.32 -27.46
N ALA A 231 2.41 9.02 -28.49
CA ALA A 231 1.03 9.51 -28.53
C ALA A 231 0.07 8.33 -28.55
N CYS A 232 -1.07 8.48 -27.88
CA CYS A 232 -2.12 7.48 -27.98
C CYS A 232 -2.64 7.42 -29.43
N ASP A 233 -2.97 6.21 -29.89
CA ASP A 233 -3.57 5.98 -31.19
C ASP A 233 -5.07 5.66 -31.03
N PRO A 234 -5.98 6.55 -31.49
CA PRO A 234 -7.43 6.33 -31.40
C PRO A 234 -7.90 5.07 -32.14
N GLY A 235 -7.12 4.55 -33.10
CA GLY A 235 -7.44 3.33 -33.86
C GLY A 235 -7.05 2.03 -33.18
N SER A 236 -6.21 2.07 -32.14
CA SER A 236 -5.72 0.88 -31.43
C SER A 236 -5.91 0.95 -29.90
N VAL A 237 -6.73 1.89 -29.42
CA VAL A 237 -7.06 1.99 -27.99
C VAL A 237 -7.92 0.80 -27.53
N VAL A 238 -7.49 0.15 -26.46
CA VAL A 238 -8.13 -1.00 -25.81
C VAL A 238 -8.28 -0.69 -24.33
N ALA A 239 -9.47 -0.92 -23.77
CA ALA A 239 -9.73 -0.59 -22.38
C ALA A 239 -9.29 -1.66 -21.38
N GLY A 240 -9.11 -2.91 -21.82
CA GLY A 240 -8.71 -4.02 -20.95
C GLY A 240 -9.84 -4.51 -20.05
N ALA A 241 -9.47 -5.16 -18.95
CA ALA A 241 -10.37 -5.69 -17.93
C ALA A 241 -10.16 -5.01 -16.58
N THR A 242 -11.23 -4.54 -15.95
CA THR A 242 -11.16 -4.04 -14.59
C THR A 242 -10.91 -5.18 -13.61
N ALA A 243 -10.01 -4.95 -12.65
CA ALA A 243 -9.72 -5.85 -11.55
C ALA A 243 -9.94 -5.12 -10.22
N SER A 244 -10.35 -5.86 -9.20
CA SER A 244 -10.48 -5.39 -7.82
C SER A 244 -9.47 -6.13 -6.94
N SER A 245 -8.96 -5.47 -5.90
CA SER A 245 -8.13 -6.11 -4.88
C SER A 245 -8.87 -7.20 -4.12
N LEU A 246 -10.20 -7.12 -4.03
CA LEU A 246 -11.07 -8.11 -3.41
C LEU A 246 -12.27 -8.45 -4.32
N PRO A 247 -12.65 -9.73 -4.48
CA PRO A 247 -13.86 -10.12 -5.21
C PRO A 247 -15.15 -9.79 -4.43
N SER A 248 -15.05 -9.72 -3.09
CA SER A 248 -16.13 -9.39 -2.18
C SER A 248 -15.56 -8.60 -1.00
N ALA A 249 -16.27 -7.58 -0.54
CA ALA A 249 -15.80 -6.69 0.51
C ALA A 249 -16.81 -6.59 1.66
N CYS A 250 -16.35 -6.25 2.87
CA CYS A 250 -17.21 -5.85 3.98
C CYS A 250 -17.68 -4.40 3.82
N ALA A 251 -18.78 -4.03 4.49
CA ALA A 251 -19.36 -2.71 4.30
C ALA A 251 -18.45 -1.69 4.99
N GLY A 252 -18.00 -0.67 4.26
CA GLY A 252 -16.99 0.26 4.74
C GLY A 252 -15.55 -0.17 4.47
N ALA A 253 -15.32 -1.35 3.88
CA ALA A 253 -13.98 -1.77 3.50
C ALA A 253 -13.45 -1.00 2.28
N ALA A 254 -12.16 -0.67 2.31
CA ALA A 254 -11.48 -0.07 1.17
C ALA A 254 -11.11 -1.15 0.15
N ILE A 255 -11.44 -0.92 -1.13
CA ILE A 255 -10.96 -1.73 -2.24
C ILE A 255 -10.16 -0.86 -3.20
N THR A 256 -9.17 -1.46 -3.86
CA THR A 256 -8.40 -0.80 -4.91
C THR A 256 -8.73 -1.44 -6.26
N LEU A 257 -9.09 -0.59 -7.22
CA LEU A 257 -9.44 -0.96 -8.58
C LEU A 257 -8.30 -0.63 -9.53
N SER A 258 -8.05 -1.53 -10.47
CA SER A 258 -7.05 -1.41 -11.53
C SER A 258 -7.56 -1.96 -12.85
N VAL A 259 -6.76 -1.87 -13.91
CA VAL A 259 -7.08 -2.44 -15.22
C VAL A 259 -5.92 -3.26 -15.74
N THR A 260 -6.19 -4.47 -16.22
CA THR A 260 -5.22 -5.35 -16.89
C THR A 260 -5.52 -5.41 -18.39
N GLY A 261 -4.49 -5.61 -19.21
CA GLY A 261 -4.65 -5.76 -20.66
C GLY A 261 -5.16 -4.52 -21.43
N GLY A 262 -5.22 -3.35 -20.79
CA GLY A 262 -5.57 -2.10 -21.46
C GLY A 262 -4.36 -1.48 -22.19
N THR A 263 -4.63 -0.52 -23.09
CA THR A 263 -3.59 0.30 -23.73
C THR A 263 -2.74 0.96 -22.64
N ALA A 264 -1.46 0.64 -22.66
CA ALA A 264 -0.55 1.16 -21.67
C ALA A 264 -0.23 2.64 -21.90
N VAL A 265 0.30 3.27 -20.85
CA VAL A 265 0.45 4.72 -20.73
C VAL A 265 1.09 5.35 -21.96
N SER A 266 0.44 6.39 -22.47
CA SER A 266 0.75 7.13 -23.71
C SER A 266 0.29 8.57 -23.51
N THR A 267 0.88 9.54 -24.22
CA THR A 267 0.42 10.94 -24.15
C THR A 267 -0.96 11.08 -24.80
N GLY A 268 -1.82 11.91 -24.20
CA GLY A 268 -3.20 12.14 -24.69
C GLY A 268 -4.26 11.14 -24.21
N LEU A 269 -3.87 10.12 -23.44
CA LEU A 269 -4.84 9.25 -22.75
C LEU A 269 -5.46 9.97 -21.56
N THR A 270 -6.78 9.86 -21.42
CA THR A 270 -7.51 10.26 -20.21
C THR A 270 -8.36 9.10 -19.70
N TYR A 271 -8.60 9.06 -18.38
CA TYR A 271 -9.37 8.00 -17.73
C TYR A 271 -10.55 8.59 -16.99
N GLN A 272 -11.61 7.80 -16.86
CA GLN A 272 -12.73 8.09 -15.96
C GLN A 272 -13.27 6.77 -15.41
N TRP A 273 -13.21 6.61 -14.10
CA TRP A 273 -13.85 5.48 -13.40
C TRP A 273 -15.35 5.69 -13.32
N GLU A 274 -16.10 4.60 -13.48
CA GLU A 274 -17.56 4.59 -13.45
C GLU A 274 -18.06 3.46 -12.55
N THR A 275 -19.18 3.70 -11.90
CA THR A 275 -19.88 2.73 -11.07
C THR A 275 -21.25 2.40 -11.67
N SER A 276 -21.72 1.20 -11.37
CA SER A 276 -23.08 0.78 -11.71
C SER A 276 -23.63 -0.16 -10.64
N PRO A 277 -24.88 0.03 -10.17
CA PRO A 277 -25.53 -0.92 -9.27
C PRO A 277 -25.94 -2.22 -10.00
N ASP A 278 -26.14 -2.18 -11.32
CA ASP A 278 -26.76 -3.28 -12.09
C ASP A 278 -25.97 -3.69 -13.35
N GLY A 279 -24.89 -2.97 -13.68
CA GLY A 279 -24.06 -3.18 -14.87
C GLY A 279 -24.63 -2.56 -16.16
N THR A 280 -25.79 -1.90 -16.08
CA THR A 280 -26.48 -1.29 -17.24
C THR A 280 -26.43 0.24 -17.20
N ALA A 281 -26.69 0.85 -16.04
CA ALA A 281 -26.63 2.29 -15.85
C ALA A 281 -25.30 2.68 -15.18
N TRP A 282 -24.44 3.38 -15.92
CA TRP A 282 -23.10 3.76 -15.48
C TRP A 282 -23.03 5.24 -15.11
N THR A 283 -22.45 5.55 -13.96
CA THR A 283 -22.27 6.92 -13.46
C THR A 283 -20.78 7.21 -13.27
N PRO A 284 -20.26 8.35 -13.77
CA PRO A 284 -18.87 8.72 -13.54
C PRO A 284 -18.63 9.08 -12.08
N VAL A 285 -17.53 8.58 -11.52
CA VAL A 285 -17.06 8.96 -10.19
C VAL A 285 -16.27 10.26 -10.29
N SER A 286 -16.77 11.33 -9.68
CA SER A 286 -16.15 12.66 -9.75
C SER A 286 -14.67 12.63 -9.31
N GLY A 287 -13.78 13.12 -10.17
CA GLY A 287 -12.34 13.23 -9.90
C GLY A 287 -11.55 11.91 -10.01
N ALA A 288 -12.22 10.77 -10.24
CA ALA A 288 -11.57 9.48 -10.40
C ALA A 288 -11.02 9.31 -11.83
N THR A 289 -9.98 10.06 -12.15
CA THR A 289 -9.34 10.11 -13.48
C THR A 289 -7.94 9.46 -13.52
N ASN A 290 -7.56 8.79 -12.44
CA ASN A 290 -6.27 8.11 -12.32
C ASN A 290 -6.32 6.70 -12.91
N PRO A 291 -5.15 6.10 -13.25
CA PRO A 291 -5.09 4.72 -13.72
C PRO A 291 -5.69 3.71 -12.73
N THR A 292 -5.57 3.96 -11.43
CA THR A 292 -6.18 3.19 -10.34
C THR A 292 -7.23 4.04 -9.60
N TYR A 293 -8.11 3.39 -8.86
CA TYR A 293 -9.10 4.06 -8.01
C TYR A 293 -9.33 3.27 -6.73
N THR A 294 -9.16 3.93 -5.58
CA THR A 294 -9.46 3.36 -4.26
C THR A 294 -10.81 3.88 -3.78
N VAL A 295 -11.70 2.98 -3.37
CA VAL A 295 -13.07 3.30 -2.96
C VAL A 295 -13.46 2.56 -1.69
N ILE A 296 -14.24 3.22 -0.83
CA ILE A 296 -14.92 2.58 0.29
C ILE A 296 -16.24 1.99 -0.21
N GLN A 297 -16.35 0.66 -0.21
CA GLN A 297 -17.54 -0.01 -0.69
C GLN A 297 -18.59 -0.16 0.41
N LEU A 298 -19.82 0.28 0.15
CA LEU A 298 -20.94 0.19 1.10
C LEU A 298 -22.00 -0.83 0.72
N VAL A 299 -22.13 -1.11 -0.59
CA VAL A 299 -23.12 -2.03 -1.17
C VAL A 299 -22.51 -2.73 -2.39
N PRO A 300 -23.04 -3.90 -2.82
CA PRO A 300 -22.60 -4.54 -4.05
C PRO A 300 -22.60 -3.56 -5.22
N THR A 301 -21.46 -3.43 -5.88
CA THR A 301 -21.26 -2.41 -6.94
C THR A 301 -20.43 -3.00 -8.07
N GLN A 302 -20.77 -2.64 -9.30
CA GLN A 302 -19.93 -2.90 -10.46
C GLN A 302 -19.08 -1.68 -10.80
N TYR A 303 -17.85 -1.94 -11.21
CA TYR A 303 -16.89 -0.91 -11.58
C TYR A 303 -16.33 -1.18 -12.96
N ARG A 304 -16.16 -0.10 -13.73
CA ARG A 304 -15.38 -0.12 -14.97
C ARG A 304 -14.61 1.19 -15.11
N ARG A 305 -13.69 1.24 -16.05
CA ARG A 305 -12.95 2.44 -16.39
C ARG A 305 -13.11 2.70 -17.88
N SER A 306 -13.45 3.93 -18.24
CA SER A 306 -13.29 4.40 -19.61
C SER A 306 -11.87 4.89 -19.84
N ILE A 307 -11.36 4.66 -21.05
CA ILE A 307 -10.12 5.24 -21.55
C ILE A 307 -10.44 6.01 -22.82
N THR A 308 -9.98 7.25 -22.87
CA THR A 308 -10.24 8.15 -23.99
C THR A 308 -8.92 8.56 -24.64
N CYS A 309 -8.86 8.42 -25.96
CA CYS A 309 -7.78 8.92 -26.81
C CYS A 309 -8.38 9.79 -27.91
N GLY A 310 -8.18 11.10 -27.85
CA GLY A 310 -8.83 12.04 -28.77
C GLY A 310 -10.36 11.94 -28.69
N ALA A 311 -11.01 11.60 -29.81
CA ALA A 311 -12.46 11.41 -29.88
C ALA A 311 -12.91 9.97 -29.58
N THR A 312 -11.99 9.01 -29.48
CA THR A 312 -12.33 7.60 -29.23
C THR A 312 -12.37 7.34 -27.72
N THR A 313 -13.50 6.84 -27.23
CA THR A 313 -13.67 6.34 -25.86
C THR A 313 -14.00 4.85 -25.91
N VAL A 314 -13.26 4.04 -25.16
CA VAL A 314 -13.54 2.61 -24.97
C VAL A 314 -13.64 2.27 -23.49
N TYR A 315 -14.43 1.27 -23.15
CA TYR A 315 -14.75 0.89 -21.77
C TYR A 315 -14.17 -0.48 -21.44
N SER A 316 -13.59 -0.62 -20.26
CA SER A 316 -13.06 -1.90 -19.81
C SER A 316 -14.20 -2.89 -19.56
N THR A 317 -13.89 -4.18 -19.57
CA THR A 317 -14.83 -5.16 -19.02
C THR A 317 -15.02 -4.86 -17.52
N ALA A 318 -16.26 -4.79 -17.09
CA ALA A 318 -16.62 -4.47 -15.71
C ALA A 318 -16.21 -5.59 -14.75
N VAL A 319 -15.95 -5.22 -13.50
CA VAL A 319 -15.85 -6.15 -12.36
C VAL A 319 -17.02 -5.93 -11.42
N SER A 320 -17.64 -7.01 -10.96
CA SER A 320 -18.63 -6.98 -9.88
C SER A 320 -17.92 -7.26 -8.57
N VAL A 321 -18.02 -6.34 -7.61
CA VAL A 321 -17.54 -6.57 -6.24
C VAL A 321 -18.75 -6.80 -5.37
N THR A 322 -18.88 -8.02 -4.84
CA THR A 322 -20.00 -8.40 -3.98
C THR A 322 -19.81 -7.89 -2.55
N GLN A 323 -20.84 -8.05 -1.74
CA GLN A 323 -20.81 -7.71 -0.31
C GLN A 323 -20.70 -9.00 0.50
N ASN A 324 -19.76 -9.07 1.43
CA ASN A 324 -19.67 -10.16 2.38
C ASN A 324 -20.91 -10.19 3.28
N PRO A 325 -21.37 -11.38 3.71
CA PRO A 325 -22.35 -11.49 4.78
C PRO A 325 -21.87 -10.69 6.00
N VAL A 326 -22.79 -9.98 6.63
CA VAL A 326 -22.51 -9.12 7.78
C VAL A 326 -21.77 -9.89 8.89
N ILE A 327 -22.19 -11.13 9.18
CA ILE A 327 -21.57 -12.03 10.19
C ILE A 327 -20.13 -12.50 9.85
N ASP A 328 -19.62 -12.18 8.67
CA ASP A 328 -18.26 -12.50 8.24
C ASP A 328 -17.36 -11.26 8.22
N CYS A 329 -17.82 -10.13 8.76
CA CYS A 329 -17.13 -8.84 8.73
C CYS A 329 -16.58 -8.41 10.09
N TYR A 330 -15.76 -9.27 10.69
CA TYR A 330 -15.01 -8.98 11.91
C TYR A 330 -13.54 -8.71 11.57
N CYS A 331 -12.80 -8.12 12.50
CA CYS A 331 -11.35 -7.98 12.42
C CYS A 331 -10.69 -9.38 12.37
N ASP A 332 -10.08 -9.75 11.25
CA ASP A 332 -9.47 -11.08 11.04
C ASP A 332 -8.03 -11.04 10.49
N GLU A 333 -7.59 -9.91 9.94
CA GLU A 333 -6.23 -9.74 9.42
C GLU A 333 -5.20 -9.54 10.56
N GLU A 334 -4.12 -10.33 10.52
CA GLU A 334 -2.91 -10.21 11.36
C GLU A 334 -3.12 -10.29 12.89
N LEU A 335 -4.10 -11.08 13.36
CA LEU A 335 -4.32 -11.27 14.81
C LEU A 335 -3.18 -11.99 15.54
N THR A 336 -2.38 -12.80 14.82
CA THR A 336 -1.15 -13.41 15.33
C THR A 336 -0.01 -13.22 14.34
N ALA A 337 1.13 -12.72 14.80
CA ALA A 337 2.31 -12.47 13.97
C ALA A 337 3.13 -13.74 13.66
N ASP A 338 3.36 -14.58 14.67
CA ASP A 338 4.22 -15.76 14.59
C ASP A 338 3.43 -17.05 14.85
N PRO A 339 3.10 -17.84 13.81
CA PRO A 339 2.38 -19.10 14.00
C PRO A 339 3.25 -20.15 14.69
N SER A 340 2.66 -20.85 15.66
CA SER A 340 3.30 -21.88 16.49
C SER A 340 2.40 -23.12 16.59
N SER A 341 3.01 -24.28 16.86
CA SER A 341 2.30 -25.54 17.12
C SER A 341 2.04 -25.79 18.60
N GLU A 342 2.62 -24.96 19.46
CA GLU A 342 2.50 -25.03 20.92
C GLU A 342 1.48 -23.99 21.43
N ASP A 343 1.39 -22.86 20.74
CA ASP A 343 0.56 -21.70 21.07
C ASP A 343 -0.77 -21.70 20.34
N ILE A 344 -1.60 -22.69 20.68
CA ILE A 344 -2.87 -22.99 19.98
C ILE A 344 -4.03 -23.20 20.96
N ILE A 345 -5.24 -23.22 20.43
CA ILE A 345 -6.42 -23.76 21.11
C ILE A 345 -6.53 -25.23 20.70
N THR A 346 -6.67 -26.15 21.65
CA THR A 346 -6.82 -27.59 21.36
C THR A 346 -8.27 -28.04 21.44
N ASN A 347 -9.08 -27.36 22.26
CA ASN A 347 -10.51 -27.62 22.34
C ASN A 347 -11.27 -26.39 22.87
N PHE A 348 -12.41 -26.09 22.23
CA PHE A 348 -13.39 -25.15 22.73
C PHE A 348 -14.69 -25.88 23.07
N THR A 349 -15.29 -25.56 24.23
CA THR A 349 -16.62 -26.03 24.61
C THR A 349 -17.48 -24.87 25.08
N ILE A 350 -18.74 -24.83 24.67
CA ILE A 350 -19.77 -23.91 25.17
C ILE A 350 -20.97 -24.72 25.66
N THR A 351 -21.48 -24.37 26.84
CA THR A 351 -22.63 -25.02 27.49
C THR A 351 -23.66 -23.96 27.88
N ALA A 352 -24.89 -24.11 27.38
CA ALA A 352 -26.00 -23.22 27.71
C ALA A 352 -26.66 -23.61 29.05
N ALA A 353 -27.45 -22.70 29.63
CA ALA A 353 -28.10 -22.90 30.93
C ALA A 353 -29.06 -24.10 31.01
N ASN A 354 -29.58 -24.56 29.86
CA ASN A 354 -30.44 -25.74 29.75
C ASN A 354 -29.64 -27.07 29.73
N GLY A 355 -28.30 -27.01 29.78
CA GLY A 355 -27.41 -28.16 29.77
C GLY A 355 -27.00 -28.66 28.39
N THR A 356 -27.47 -28.06 27.29
CA THR A 356 -26.95 -28.40 25.94
C THR A 356 -25.54 -27.86 25.78
N SER A 357 -24.69 -28.60 25.06
CA SER A 357 -23.31 -28.21 24.80
C SER A 357 -22.90 -28.40 23.35
N PHE A 358 -21.96 -27.58 22.91
CA PHE A 358 -21.20 -27.70 21.66
C PHE A 358 -19.71 -27.78 22.02
N SER A 359 -18.98 -28.68 21.39
CA SER A 359 -17.53 -28.81 21.55
C SER A 359 -16.89 -28.92 20.18
N GLN A 360 -15.79 -28.20 19.99
CA GLN A 360 -14.94 -28.28 18.82
C GLN A 360 -13.53 -28.58 19.28
N SER A 361 -13.03 -29.77 18.94
CA SER A 361 -11.60 -30.04 19.01
C SER A 361 -10.94 -29.34 17.83
N SER A 362 -9.86 -28.61 18.12
CA SER A 362 -9.05 -27.94 17.12
C SER A 362 -7.74 -28.71 16.95
N THR A 363 -7.26 -28.81 15.71
CA THR A 363 -6.14 -29.70 15.35
C THR A 363 -5.18 -29.06 14.35
N THR A 364 -5.11 -27.74 14.27
CA THR A 364 -4.40 -27.08 13.17
C THR A 364 -3.51 -25.92 13.59
N SER A 365 -2.34 -25.87 12.95
CA SER A 365 -1.55 -24.68 12.62
C SER A 365 -1.09 -24.90 11.17
N PRO A 366 -1.01 -23.93 10.24
CA PRO A 366 -1.65 -22.61 10.11
C PRO A 366 -3.02 -22.68 9.41
N THR A 367 -3.90 -21.67 9.50
CA THR A 367 -3.74 -20.29 10.00
C THR A 367 -4.13 -20.16 11.48
N ASN A 368 -3.35 -19.43 12.29
CA ASN A 368 -3.67 -19.06 13.69
C ASN A 368 -4.95 -18.20 13.85
N TYR A 369 -5.73 -18.10 12.79
CA TYR A 369 -7.10 -17.63 12.77
C TYR A 369 -7.96 -18.66 12.05
N THR A 370 -8.98 -19.19 12.73
CA THR A 370 -9.97 -20.09 12.14
C THR A 370 -11.38 -19.57 12.34
N ARG A 371 -12.11 -19.37 11.25
CA ARG A 371 -13.54 -19.05 11.29
C ARG A 371 -14.37 -20.30 11.05
N TYR A 372 -14.94 -20.86 12.11
CA TYR A 372 -15.78 -22.05 12.01
C TYR A 372 -17.18 -21.71 11.48
N GLN A 373 -17.64 -22.49 10.51
CA GLN A 373 -19.02 -22.44 10.00
C GLN A 373 -19.88 -23.49 10.70
N ASN A 374 -19.84 -23.51 12.03
CA ASN A 374 -20.64 -24.45 12.83
C ASN A 374 -22.14 -24.15 12.70
N THR A 375 -22.98 -25.16 12.93
CA THR A 375 -24.41 -24.93 13.15
C THR A 375 -24.56 -23.95 14.33
N PRO A 376 -25.34 -22.85 14.20
CA PRO A 376 -25.48 -21.86 15.26
C PRO A 376 -25.89 -22.51 16.58
N PHE A 377 -25.14 -22.23 17.65
CA PHE A 377 -25.41 -22.75 18.98
C PHE A 377 -26.27 -21.76 19.79
N ASP A 378 -27.42 -22.21 20.30
CA ASP A 378 -28.37 -21.34 20.98
C ASP A 378 -27.89 -20.93 22.39
N ILE A 379 -27.86 -19.62 22.63
CA ILE A 379 -27.66 -19.02 23.96
C ILE A 379 -28.85 -18.10 24.28
N SER A 380 -29.45 -18.26 25.45
CA SER A 380 -30.68 -17.53 25.81
C SER A 380 -30.38 -16.27 26.61
N ARG A 381 -31.05 -15.16 26.30
CA ARG A 381 -30.96 -13.92 27.12
C ARG A 381 -31.27 -14.18 28.59
N GLN A 382 -30.58 -13.45 29.47
CA GLN A 382 -30.75 -13.51 30.92
C GLN A 382 -30.47 -14.89 31.53
N THR A 383 -29.63 -15.68 30.87
CA THR A 383 -29.17 -16.96 31.38
C THR A 383 -27.64 -16.99 31.45
N THR A 384 -27.11 -17.87 32.29
CA THR A 384 -25.67 -18.09 32.43
C THR A 384 -25.19 -19.12 31.41
N VAL A 385 -24.13 -18.79 30.71
CA VAL A 385 -23.43 -19.66 29.76
C VAL A 385 -22.06 -19.98 30.34
N THR A 386 -21.62 -21.22 30.18
CA THR A 386 -20.27 -21.66 30.56
C THR A 386 -19.48 -21.96 29.31
N ILE A 387 -18.25 -21.47 29.23
CA ILE A 387 -17.27 -21.85 28.19
C ILE A 387 -16.06 -22.52 28.82
N ALA A 388 -15.44 -23.43 28.09
CA ALA A 388 -14.16 -24.02 28.43
C ALA A 388 -13.21 -23.90 27.23
N ILE A 389 -12.00 -23.40 27.47
CA ILE A 389 -10.95 -23.20 26.48
C ILE A 389 -9.76 -24.05 26.93
N THR A 390 -9.37 -25.01 26.11
CA THR A 390 -8.15 -25.81 26.32
C THR A 390 -7.04 -25.24 25.46
N VAL A 391 -5.95 -24.79 26.08
CA VAL A 391 -4.78 -24.24 25.38
C VAL A 391 -3.81 -25.36 24.98
N GLY A 392 -2.78 -25.02 24.22
CA GLY A 392 -1.83 -25.94 23.61
C GLY A 392 -0.72 -26.40 24.56
N PRO A 393 0.18 -27.28 24.07
CA PRO A 393 1.21 -27.91 24.90
C PRO A 393 2.46 -27.04 25.10
N ASP A 394 2.34 -25.73 25.39
CA ASP A 394 3.49 -24.97 25.90
C ASP A 394 3.62 -25.14 27.42
N PHE A 395 4.72 -25.74 27.85
CA PHE A 395 5.02 -26.01 29.26
C PHE A 395 6.12 -25.09 29.81
N SER A 396 6.56 -24.10 29.03
CA SER A 396 7.70 -23.24 29.34
C SER A 396 7.29 -21.83 29.70
N TRP A 397 6.27 -21.31 29.03
CA TRP A 397 5.75 -19.95 29.21
C TRP A 397 4.23 -20.06 29.28
N GLY A 398 3.64 -19.78 30.45
CA GLY A 398 2.22 -20.01 30.63
C GLY A 398 1.38 -19.17 29.67
N GLN A 399 0.25 -19.73 29.23
CA GLN A 399 -0.56 -19.20 28.14
C GLN A 399 -1.81 -18.48 28.64
N HIS A 400 -2.15 -17.37 27.99
CA HIS A 400 -3.37 -16.60 28.25
C HIS A 400 -4.52 -17.01 27.34
N SER A 401 -5.76 -16.80 27.81
CA SER A 401 -6.98 -17.02 27.03
C SER A 401 -8.02 -15.93 27.26
N ALA A 402 -8.87 -15.70 26.27
CA ALA A 402 -9.93 -14.70 26.31
C ALA A 402 -11.10 -15.07 25.40
N ALA A 403 -12.26 -14.48 25.64
CA ALA A 403 -13.41 -14.61 24.76
C ALA A 403 -14.29 -13.36 24.72
N TRP A 404 -14.94 -13.13 23.58
CA TRP A 404 -15.87 -12.03 23.33
C TRP A 404 -17.12 -12.53 22.60
N VAL A 405 -18.29 -11.99 22.94
CA VAL A 405 -19.54 -12.27 22.22
C VAL A 405 -20.10 -10.94 21.72
N ASP A 406 -20.24 -10.80 20.40
CA ASP A 406 -20.86 -9.63 19.78
C ASP A 406 -22.38 -9.65 20.06
N PHE A 407 -22.78 -9.07 21.19
CA PHE A 407 -24.14 -9.10 21.69
C PHE A 407 -25.03 -8.10 20.96
N ASN A 408 -24.45 -7.03 20.43
CA ASN A 408 -25.19 -5.97 19.75
C ASN A 408 -25.36 -6.24 18.24
N ARG A 409 -24.62 -7.20 17.69
CA ARG A 409 -24.59 -7.66 16.29
C ARG A 409 -24.14 -6.57 15.31
N ASP A 410 -23.20 -5.72 15.71
CA ASP A 410 -22.63 -4.67 14.87
C ASP A 410 -21.28 -5.05 14.21
N ASN A 411 -20.84 -6.30 14.44
CA ASN A 411 -19.62 -6.89 13.90
C ASN A 411 -18.32 -6.29 14.42
N ILE A 412 -18.41 -5.60 15.54
CA ILE A 412 -17.28 -5.14 16.33
C ILE A 412 -17.34 -5.94 17.63
N PHE A 413 -16.17 -6.33 18.16
CA PHE A 413 -16.07 -6.86 19.51
C PHE A 413 -15.66 -5.72 20.43
N ASP A 414 -16.64 -5.11 21.09
CA ASP A 414 -16.39 -3.99 22.01
C ASP A 414 -15.78 -4.47 23.34
N GLU A 415 -15.14 -3.55 24.08
CA GLU A 415 -14.59 -3.85 25.42
C GLU A 415 -15.65 -4.42 26.39
N ASN A 416 -16.91 -3.98 26.24
CA ASN A 416 -18.02 -4.41 27.09
C ASN A 416 -18.63 -5.76 26.68
N GLU A 417 -18.11 -6.36 25.61
CA GLU A 417 -18.51 -7.65 25.07
C GLU A 417 -17.52 -8.77 25.39
N ASN A 418 -16.43 -8.44 26.07
CA ASN A 418 -15.56 -9.42 26.69
C ASN A 418 -16.33 -10.25 27.73
N VAL A 419 -16.22 -11.57 27.63
CA VAL A 419 -16.87 -12.53 28.52
C VAL A 419 -15.89 -13.43 29.25
N ALA A 420 -14.61 -13.40 28.88
CA ALA A 420 -13.53 -14.12 29.56
C ALA A 420 -12.19 -13.43 29.34
N LEU A 421 -11.39 -13.37 30.41
CA LEU A 421 -9.98 -13.02 30.43
C LEU A 421 -9.31 -13.92 31.47
N SER A 422 -8.19 -14.56 31.13
CA SER A 422 -7.38 -15.26 32.12
C SER A 422 -6.67 -14.24 33.02
N GLU A 423 -6.83 -14.39 34.35
CA GLU A 423 -6.11 -13.56 35.33
C GLU A 423 -4.63 -13.94 35.40
N ASP A 424 -4.34 -15.24 35.37
CA ASP A 424 -3.00 -15.82 35.38
C ASP A 424 -2.79 -16.69 34.13
N PRO A 425 -1.56 -16.76 33.61
CA PRO A 425 -1.22 -17.69 32.53
C PRO A 425 -1.26 -19.14 33.02
N SER A 426 -1.59 -20.08 32.13
CA SER A 426 -1.62 -21.52 32.44
C SER A 426 -0.70 -22.32 31.54
N ASP A 427 0.08 -23.24 32.13
CA ASP A 427 1.00 -24.11 31.39
C ASP A 427 0.30 -25.38 30.88
N GLY A 428 0.79 -25.91 29.76
CA GLY A 428 0.38 -27.17 29.16
C GLY A 428 -1.05 -27.16 28.63
N GLU A 429 -1.55 -28.34 28.24
CA GLU A 429 -2.93 -28.57 27.75
C GLU A 429 -4.00 -28.37 28.85
N THR A 430 -3.97 -27.23 29.53
CA THR A 430 -4.85 -26.85 30.62
C THR A 430 -6.17 -26.34 30.06
N THR A 431 -7.27 -26.74 30.70
CA THR A 431 -8.61 -26.28 30.36
C THR A 431 -9.06 -25.19 31.34
N LEU A 432 -9.22 -23.97 30.85
CA LEU A 432 -9.75 -22.84 31.60
C LEU A 432 -11.27 -22.74 31.40
N THR A 433 -12.01 -22.56 32.50
CA THR A 433 -13.48 -22.48 32.47
C THR A 433 -13.95 -21.10 32.91
N TYR A 434 -14.84 -20.51 32.12
CA TYR A 434 -15.43 -19.19 32.38
C TYR A 434 -16.95 -19.26 32.34
N THR A 435 -17.60 -18.34 33.06
CA THR A 435 -19.06 -18.18 33.02
C THR A 435 -19.43 -16.74 32.77
N PHE A 436 -20.42 -16.50 31.91
CA PHE A 436 -20.95 -15.16 31.65
C PHE A 436 -22.48 -15.17 31.56
N ASN A 437 -23.10 -14.01 31.73
CA ASN A 437 -24.55 -13.85 31.56
C ASN A 437 -24.85 -13.20 30.22
N VAL A 438 -25.77 -13.78 29.46
CA VAL A 438 -26.24 -13.15 28.21
C VAL A 438 -27.09 -11.92 28.55
N PRO A 439 -26.72 -10.70 28.12
CA PRO A 439 -27.41 -9.48 28.51
C PRO A 439 -28.88 -9.45 28.10
N ALA A 440 -29.70 -8.80 28.91
CA ALA A 440 -31.09 -8.51 28.56
C ALA A 440 -31.20 -7.50 27.40
N THR A 441 -30.12 -6.91 26.90
CA THR A 441 -30.10 -5.99 25.76
C THR A 441 -29.60 -6.65 24.47
N ALA A 442 -29.12 -7.91 24.55
CA ALA A 442 -28.55 -8.59 23.41
C ALA A 442 -29.56 -8.73 22.25
N VAL A 443 -29.09 -8.48 21.04
CA VAL A 443 -29.89 -8.50 19.81
C VAL A 443 -30.08 -9.96 19.38
N LEU A 444 -31.32 -10.34 19.12
CA LEU A 444 -31.66 -11.73 18.76
C LEU A 444 -31.08 -12.12 17.39
N GLY A 445 -30.72 -13.40 17.22
CA GLY A 445 -30.23 -13.98 15.97
C GLY A 445 -28.74 -14.36 16.01
N ASN A 446 -28.22 -14.78 14.85
CA ASN A 446 -26.85 -15.26 14.72
C ASN A 446 -25.82 -14.13 14.88
N THR A 447 -24.80 -14.40 15.68
CA THR A 447 -23.63 -13.55 15.90
C THR A 447 -22.38 -14.41 16.11
N ARG A 448 -21.21 -13.78 16.26
CA ARG A 448 -19.97 -14.48 16.57
C ARG A 448 -19.65 -14.46 18.06
N ILE A 449 -19.08 -15.56 18.52
CA ILE A 449 -18.21 -15.60 19.69
C ILE A 449 -16.78 -15.81 19.21
N ARG A 450 -15.86 -14.95 19.67
CA ARG A 450 -14.43 -15.06 19.43
C ARG A 450 -13.76 -15.68 20.64
N ILE A 451 -12.90 -16.65 20.39
CA ILE A 451 -12.06 -17.32 21.38
C ILE A 451 -10.61 -17.03 21.01
N ARG A 452 -9.82 -16.59 21.97
CA ARG A 452 -8.36 -16.47 21.83
C ARG A 452 -7.68 -17.29 22.91
N GLY A 453 -6.58 -17.94 22.57
CA GLY A 453 -5.84 -18.82 23.47
C GLY A 453 -4.42 -19.04 23.01
N GLY A 454 -3.56 -19.47 23.92
CA GLY A 454 -2.19 -19.85 23.59
C GLY A 454 -1.17 -18.71 23.54
N SER A 455 -1.53 -17.44 23.76
CA SER A 455 -0.51 -16.37 23.79
C SER A 455 0.37 -16.51 25.04
N ASP A 456 1.68 -16.57 24.84
CA ASP A 456 2.74 -16.66 25.84
C ASP A 456 3.64 -15.40 25.87
N ASP A 457 3.22 -14.30 25.23
CA ASP A 457 3.96 -13.04 25.09
C ASP A 457 4.29 -12.29 26.41
N GLY A 458 3.93 -12.89 27.55
CA GLY A 458 4.12 -12.34 28.89
C GLY A 458 3.09 -11.27 29.28
N SER A 459 2.10 -11.00 28.43
CA SER A 459 1.02 -10.04 28.67
C SER A 459 -0.37 -10.68 28.53
N ALA A 460 -1.24 -10.38 29.49
CA ALA A 460 -2.62 -10.85 29.42
C ALA A 460 -3.40 -10.12 28.31
N TYR A 461 -4.32 -10.84 27.67
CA TYR A 461 -5.33 -10.20 26.82
C TYR A 461 -6.09 -9.11 27.60
N THR A 462 -6.45 -8.03 26.92
CA THR A 462 -7.26 -6.95 27.47
C THR A 462 -8.69 -7.02 26.96
N ALA A 463 -9.63 -6.35 27.62
CA ALA A 463 -11.03 -6.35 27.21
C ALA A 463 -11.24 -5.76 25.80
N ASP A 464 -10.43 -4.80 25.38
CA ASP A 464 -10.39 -4.22 24.02
C ASP A 464 -9.48 -5.02 23.06
N GLY A 465 -8.90 -6.13 23.51
CA GLY A 465 -7.92 -6.94 22.80
C GLY A 465 -8.48 -7.91 21.75
N ALA A 466 -9.78 -7.85 21.43
CA ALA A 466 -10.40 -8.79 20.50
C ALA A 466 -9.81 -8.73 19.08
N CYS A 467 -9.34 -7.54 18.68
CA CYS A 467 -8.79 -7.23 17.36
C CYS A 467 -7.30 -6.83 17.40
N ILE A 468 -6.63 -6.93 18.55
CA ILE A 468 -5.26 -6.46 18.73
C ILE A 468 -4.29 -7.62 18.41
N PRO A 469 -3.32 -7.46 17.50
CA PRO A 469 -2.32 -8.48 17.22
C PRO A 469 -1.55 -8.93 18.46
N THR A 470 -1.25 -10.22 18.55
CA THR A 470 -0.27 -10.79 19.49
C THR A 470 0.88 -11.45 18.73
N ASP A 471 2.02 -11.63 19.40
CA ASP A 471 3.16 -12.33 18.80
C ASP A 471 2.83 -13.81 18.58
N TYR A 472 2.26 -14.46 19.59
CA TYR A 472 1.86 -15.88 19.57
C TYR A 472 0.36 -16.07 19.89
N GLY A 473 -0.12 -17.31 19.77
CA GLY A 473 -1.49 -17.72 20.07
C GLY A 473 -2.39 -17.92 18.85
N GLU A 474 -3.58 -18.43 19.10
CA GLU A 474 -4.61 -18.72 18.10
C GLU A 474 -5.91 -17.97 18.40
N THR A 475 -6.62 -17.61 17.34
CA THR A 475 -7.97 -17.04 17.39
C THR A 475 -8.96 -17.93 16.64
N GLU A 476 -10.07 -18.27 17.28
CA GLU A 476 -11.15 -19.04 16.68
C GLU A 476 -12.49 -18.31 16.81
N ASP A 477 -13.24 -18.21 15.71
CA ASP A 477 -14.56 -17.60 15.69
C ASP A 477 -15.66 -18.65 15.43
N TYR A 478 -16.66 -18.68 16.30
CA TYR A 478 -17.80 -19.60 16.23
C TYR A 478 -19.12 -18.86 16.09
N ILE A 479 -20.14 -19.51 15.53
CA ILE A 479 -21.49 -18.95 15.39
C ILE A 479 -22.34 -19.35 16.60
N VAL A 480 -22.87 -18.35 17.30
CA VAL A 480 -23.91 -18.51 18.32
C VAL A 480 -25.20 -17.85 17.86
N ASN A 481 -26.34 -18.35 18.32
CA ASN A 481 -27.65 -17.77 18.06
C ASN A 481 -28.26 -17.26 19.36
N ILE A 482 -28.46 -15.95 19.45
CA ILE A 482 -29.05 -15.32 20.63
C ILE A 482 -30.57 -15.48 20.55
N VAL A 483 -31.13 -16.25 21.47
CA VAL A 483 -32.57 -16.53 21.55
C VAL A 483 -33.23 -15.77 22.70
N PRO A 484 -34.57 -15.56 22.66
CA PRO A 484 -35.30 -14.94 23.76
C PRO A 484 -35.04 -15.61 25.11
N ALA A 485 -35.22 -14.86 26.19
CA ALA A 485 -35.15 -15.43 27.53
C ALA A 485 -36.20 -16.55 27.72
N PRO A 486 -35.90 -17.63 28.45
CA PRO A 486 -36.86 -18.71 28.67
C PRO A 486 -38.11 -18.21 29.38
N SER A 487 -39.28 -18.54 28.84
CA SER A 487 -40.57 -18.15 29.42
C SER A 487 -40.99 -19.05 30.59
N CYS A 488 -40.25 -19.00 31.70
CA CYS A 488 -40.69 -19.22 33.10
C CYS A 488 -39.45 -19.32 34.00
N ILE A 489 -39.27 -18.38 34.92
CA ILE A 489 -38.34 -18.54 36.04
C ILE A 489 -39.12 -19.16 37.20
N THR A 490 -38.90 -20.44 37.49
CA THR A 490 -39.30 -20.99 38.80
C THR A 490 -38.48 -20.25 39.86
N PRO A 491 -39.10 -19.50 40.79
CA PRO A 491 -38.34 -18.79 41.81
C PRO A 491 -37.60 -19.80 42.70
N THR A 492 -36.27 -19.76 42.71
CA THR A 492 -35.45 -20.45 43.71
C THR A 492 -35.29 -19.53 44.93
N GLY A 493 -35.77 -19.99 46.09
CA GLY A 493 -35.70 -19.24 47.35
C GLY A 493 -37.02 -18.69 47.89
N ALA A 494 -38.17 -19.01 47.28
CA ALA A 494 -39.47 -18.73 47.89
C ALA A 494 -39.69 -19.66 49.11
N VAL A 495 -39.29 -19.18 50.29
CA VAL A 495 -39.63 -19.82 51.56
C VAL A 495 -41.07 -19.43 51.89
N PHE A 496 -42.02 -20.26 51.50
CA PHE A 496 -43.39 -20.11 51.99
C PHE A 496 -43.42 -20.57 53.45
N SER A 497 -43.54 -19.61 54.38
CA SER A 497 -43.88 -19.93 55.76
C SER A 497 -45.30 -20.48 55.76
N ALA A 498 -45.51 -21.67 56.33
CA ALA A 498 -46.87 -22.18 56.53
C ALA A 498 -47.64 -21.18 57.41
N LEU A 499 -48.82 -20.74 56.96
CA LEU A 499 -49.76 -19.99 57.80
C LEU A 499 -50.18 -20.91 58.95
N THR A 500 -49.78 -20.59 60.17
CA THR A 500 -50.34 -21.24 61.35
C THR A 500 -51.73 -20.67 61.58
N THR A 501 -52.73 -21.54 61.60
CA THR A 501 -54.09 -21.21 62.00
C THR A 501 -54.11 -20.93 63.51
N THR A 502 -54.05 -19.65 63.91
CA THR A 502 -54.50 -19.22 65.24
C THR A 502 -55.60 -18.19 65.13
N THR A 503 -56.81 -18.77 65.13
CA THR A 503 -58.12 -18.34 65.64
C THR A 503 -58.86 -17.18 64.97
N ALA A 504 -60.11 -17.51 64.60
CA ALA A 504 -61.26 -16.63 64.48
C ALA A 504 -61.58 -15.91 65.80
#